data_AF-A0AAE0GQ58-F1
#
_entry.id   AF-A0AAE0GQ58-F1
#
_cell.length_a   1.000
_cell.length_b   1.000
_cell.length_c   1.000
_cell.angle_alpha   90.00
_cell.angle_beta   90.00
_cell.angle_gamma   90.00
#
_symmetry.space_group_name_H-M   'P 1'
#
loop_
_entity.id
_entity.type
_entity.pdbx_description
1 polymer ?
#
loop_
_entity_poly.entity_id
_entity_poly.type
_entity_poly.pdbx_seq_one_letter_code
_entity_poly.pdbx_strand_id
1 'polypeptide(L)'
;MGHLGITKRLLKHGAHRDARNQKNDTPLHVAIGYASDLDVTKVLLEGGADVNVINYEGNTALEVAKGTANGKHIRELMEKYGAKKAGDL
;
A
#
# COMPACT_ATOMS: atom_id res chain seq x y z
N MET A 1 -12.23 -6.13 12.09
CA MET A 1 -11.97 -7.58 11.90
C MET A 1 -11.91 -7.86 10.41
N GLY A 2 -10.92 -8.61 9.92
CA GLY A 2 -11.16 -9.49 8.75
C GLY A 2 -10.12 -9.57 7.63
N HIS A 3 -9.29 -8.56 7.38
CA HIS A 3 -8.49 -8.57 6.13
C HIS A 3 -7.11 -9.20 6.27
N LEU A 4 -6.44 -9.04 7.43
CA LEU A 4 -5.06 -9.49 7.63
C LEU A 4 -4.83 -10.98 7.31
N GLY A 5 -5.67 -11.86 7.85
CA GLY A 5 -5.53 -13.31 7.65
C GLY A 5 -5.75 -13.72 6.20
N ILE A 6 -6.68 -13.07 5.52
CA ILE A 6 -6.98 -13.29 4.10
C ILE A 6 -5.83 -12.77 3.25
N THR A 7 -5.34 -11.55 3.49
CA THR A 7 -4.21 -10.96 2.78
C THR A 7 -2.97 -11.84 2.88
N LYS A 8 -2.60 -12.30 4.09
CA LYS A 8 -1.47 -13.23 4.28
C LYS A 8 -1.64 -14.51 3.47
N ARG A 9 -2.84 -15.10 3.49
CA ARG A 9 -3.13 -16.33 2.74
C ARG A 9 -3.03 -16.10 1.23
N LEU A 10 -3.61 -15.02 0.72
CA LEU A 10 -3.56 -14.69 -0.71
C LEU A 10 -2.13 -14.49 -1.20
N LEU A 11 -1.31 -13.70 -0.48
CA LEU A 11 0.09 -13.51 -0.83
C LEU A 11 0.87 -14.84 -0.79
N LYS A 12 0.65 -15.67 0.23
CA LYS A 12 1.28 -17.00 0.33
C LYS A 12 0.93 -17.91 -0.85
N HIS A 13 -0.27 -17.77 -1.40
CA HIS A 13 -0.72 -18.54 -2.57
C HIS A 13 -0.41 -17.86 -3.92
N GLY A 14 0.49 -16.87 -3.93
CA GLY A 14 0.98 -16.26 -5.18
C GLY A 14 0.09 -15.17 -5.75
N ALA A 15 -0.82 -14.60 -4.96
CA ALA A 15 -1.53 -13.40 -5.38
C ALA A 15 -0.54 -12.29 -5.75
N HIS A 16 -0.77 -11.65 -6.90
CA HIS A 16 0.12 -10.62 -7.40
C HIS A 16 0.02 -9.37 -6.53
N ARG A 17 1.07 -9.12 -5.73
CA ARG A 17 1.15 -8.03 -4.76
C ARG A 17 1.06 -6.63 -5.35
N ASP A 18 1.38 -6.46 -6.64
CA ASP A 18 1.27 -5.19 -7.36
C ASP A 18 0.16 -5.21 -8.42
N ALA A 19 -0.83 -6.10 -8.28
CA ALA A 19 -1.97 -6.16 -9.19
C ALA A 19 -2.66 -4.79 -9.25
N ARG A 20 -2.94 -4.32 -10.45
CA ARG A 20 -3.50 -2.97 -10.65
C ARG A 20 -4.98 -3.04 -10.97
N ASN A 21 -5.79 -2.27 -10.26
CA ASN A 21 -7.21 -2.12 -10.57
C ASN A 21 -7.41 -1.15 -11.76
N GLN A 22 -8.67 -0.81 -12.07
CA GLN A 22 -9.01 0.12 -13.17
C GLN A 22 -8.49 1.55 -12.99
N LYS A 23 -8.13 1.95 -11.76
CA LYS A 23 -7.51 3.25 -11.44
C LYS A 23 -5.98 3.18 -11.38
N ASN A 24 -5.39 2.04 -11.73
CA ASN A 24 -3.98 1.75 -11.56
C ASN A 24 -3.54 1.67 -10.08
N ASP A 25 -4.49 1.53 -9.15
CA ASP A 25 -4.19 1.33 -7.73
C ASP A 25 -3.65 -0.08 -7.50
N THR A 26 -2.57 -0.18 -6.75
CA THR A 26 -2.07 -1.45 -6.19
C THR A 26 -2.83 -1.82 -4.91
N PRO A 27 -2.70 -3.06 -4.41
CA PRO A 27 -3.24 -3.43 -3.09
C PRO A 27 -2.78 -2.49 -1.97
N LEU A 28 -1.59 -1.88 -2.10
CA LEU A 28 -1.07 -0.92 -1.14
C LEU A 28 -1.85 0.40 -1.14
N HIS A 29 -2.19 0.94 -2.32
CA HIS A 29 -3.07 2.11 -2.43
C HIS A 29 -4.43 1.85 -1.78
N VAL A 30 -5.02 0.69 -2.07
CA VAL A 30 -6.34 0.31 -1.56
C VAL A 30 -6.33 0.12 -0.04
N ALA A 31 -5.32 -0.58 0.50
CA ALA A 31 -5.21 -0.81 1.95
C ALA A 31 -5.13 0.51 2.74
N ILE A 32 -4.41 1.49 2.20
CA ILE A 32 -4.20 2.79 2.83
C ILE A 32 -5.44 3.69 2.69
N GLY A 33 -5.98 3.79 1.47
CA GLY A 33 -7.06 4.73 1.15
C GLY A 33 -8.42 4.37 1.74
N TYR A 34 -8.72 3.08 1.93
CA TYR A 34 -10.04 2.65 2.43
C TYR A 34 -10.10 2.37 3.93
N ALA A 35 -9.02 1.83 4.51
CA ALA A 35 -9.02 1.38 5.89
C ALA A 35 -7.87 1.95 6.73
N SER A 36 -6.83 2.48 6.07
CA SER A 36 -5.58 2.88 6.73
C SER A 36 -5.06 1.80 7.69
N ASP A 37 -5.20 0.55 7.26
CA ASP A 37 -4.92 -0.65 8.06
C ASP A 37 -3.41 -0.91 8.07
N LEU A 38 -2.78 -0.60 9.21
CA LEU A 38 -1.34 -0.74 9.40
C LEU A 38 -0.87 -2.20 9.28
N ASP A 39 -1.67 -3.16 9.75
CA ASP A 39 -1.28 -4.56 9.72
C ASP A 39 -1.29 -5.11 8.29
N VAL A 40 -2.33 -4.77 7.51
CA VAL A 40 -2.41 -5.14 6.09
C VAL A 40 -1.31 -4.45 5.29
N THR A 41 -1.06 -3.17 5.55
CA THR A 41 0.04 -2.41 4.92
C THR A 41 1.37 -3.09 5.19
N LYS A 42 1.66 -3.45 6.45
CA LYS A 42 2.88 -4.15 6.82
C LYS A 42 3.05 -5.48 6.09
N VAL A 43 1.98 -6.28 6.01
CA VAL A 43 2.01 -7.58 5.31
C VAL A 43 2.26 -7.42 3.81
N LEU A 44 1.69 -6.41 3.16
CA LEU A 44 1.94 -6.14 1.74
C LEU A 44 3.40 -5.72 1.51
N LEU A 45 3.95 -4.87 2.38
CA LEU A 45 5.35 -4.44 2.34
C LEU A 45 6.32 -5.60 2.58
N GLU A 46 6.07 -6.43 3.60
CA GLU A 46 6.83 -7.66 3.86
C GLU A 46 6.74 -8.66 2.70
N GLY A 47 5.62 -8.65 1.96
CA GLY A 47 5.43 -9.41 0.73
C GLY A 47 6.20 -8.88 -0.48
N GLY A 48 6.89 -7.74 -0.36
CA GLY A 48 7.67 -7.09 -1.42
C GLY A 48 6.83 -6.27 -2.38
N ALA A 49 5.70 -5.70 -1.93
CA ALA A 49 4.90 -4.80 -2.75
C ALA A 49 5.70 -3.54 -3.12
N ASP A 50 5.57 -3.11 -4.37
CA ASP A 50 6.21 -1.89 -4.86
C ASP A 50 5.51 -0.66 -4.30
N VAL A 51 6.26 0.06 -3.45
CA VAL A 51 5.81 1.26 -2.74
C VAL A 51 5.75 2.51 -3.60
N ASN A 52 6.38 2.47 -4.79
CA ASN A 52 6.59 3.61 -5.66
C ASN A 52 5.68 3.60 -6.89
N VAL A 53 4.71 2.68 -6.96
CA VAL A 53 3.71 2.71 -8.03
C VAL A 53 2.89 3.99 -7.94
N ILE A 54 2.66 4.61 -9.09
CA ILE A 54 1.81 5.80 -9.25
C ILE A 54 0.48 5.37 -9.86
N ASN A 55 -0.64 5.74 -9.25
CA ASN A 55 -1.97 5.49 -9.81
C ASN A 55 -2.32 6.50 -10.91
N TYR A 56 -3.48 6.38 -11.58
CA TYR A 56 -3.86 7.30 -12.66
C TYR A 56 -4.17 8.73 -12.19
N GLU A 57 -4.31 8.96 -10.89
CA GLU A 57 -4.45 10.29 -10.30
C GLU A 57 -3.08 10.95 -10.01
N GLY A 58 -1.97 10.29 -10.36
CA GLY A 58 -0.62 10.79 -10.10
C GLY A 58 -0.16 10.58 -8.66
N ASN A 59 -0.87 9.78 -7.86
CA ASN A 59 -0.59 9.55 -6.46
C ASN A 59 0.23 8.27 -6.27
N THR A 60 1.25 8.32 -5.41
CA THR A 60 1.82 7.11 -4.80
C THR A 60 0.99 6.70 -3.58
N ALA A 61 1.21 5.48 -3.08
CA ALA A 61 0.62 5.03 -1.82
C ALA A 61 0.97 5.96 -0.63
N LEU A 62 2.12 6.64 -0.67
CA LEU A 62 2.51 7.67 0.31
C LEU A 62 1.61 8.91 0.23
N GLU A 63 1.27 9.33 -0.98
CA GLU A 63 0.37 10.47 -1.22
C GLU A 63 -1.06 10.15 -0.77
N VAL A 64 -1.54 8.93 -1.04
CA VAL A 64 -2.85 8.45 -0.55
C VAL A 64 -2.92 8.42 0.99
N ALA A 65 -1.79 8.19 1.68
CA ALA A 65 -1.76 8.20 3.14
C ALA A 65 -1.98 9.60 3.75
N LYS A 66 -1.80 10.68 2.99
CA LYS A 66 -2.00 12.04 3.49
C LYS A 66 -3.46 12.29 3.83
N GLY A 67 -3.72 12.80 5.03
CA GLY A 67 -5.08 13.07 5.51
C GLY A 67 -5.81 11.85 6.06
N THR A 68 -5.18 10.67 6.09
CA THR A 68 -5.73 9.48 6.77
C THR A 68 -5.38 9.47 8.25
N ALA A 69 -6.21 8.82 9.07
CA ALA A 69 -6.02 8.75 10.53
C ALA A 69 -4.66 8.14 10.93
N ASN A 70 -4.15 7.18 10.17
CA ASN A 70 -2.86 6.53 10.40
C ASN A 70 -1.75 7.01 9.44
N GLY A 71 -1.97 8.10 8.72
CA GLY A 71 -1.08 8.55 7.63
C GLY A 71 0.37 8.74 8.05
N LYS A 72 0.61 9.26 9.26
CA LYS A 72 1.96 9.41 9.83
C LYS A 72 2.66 8.06 10.02
N HIS A 73 1.98 7.11 10.66
CA HIS A 73 2.54 5.77 10.92
C HIS A 73 2.75 4.97 9.63
N ILE A 74 1.81 5.07 8.68
CA ILE A 74 1.91 4.45 7.35
C ILE A 74 3.12 5.03 6.61
N ARG A 75 3.28 6.35 6.63
CA ARG A 75 4.42 7.03 6.03
C ARG A 75 5.74 6.55 6.63
N GLU A 76 5.89 6.57 7.95
CA GLU A 76 7.10 6.11 8.63
C GLU A 76 7.42 4.64 8.32
N LEU A 77 6.39 3.80 8.19
CA LEU A 77 6.54 2.41 7.79
C LEU A 77 7.02 2.32 6.33
N MET A 78 6.39 3.02 5.39
CA MET A 78 6.72 2.97 3.97
C MET A 78 8.10 3.55 3.65
N GLU A 79 8.52 4.61 4.33
CA GLU A 79 9.87 5.19 4.19
C GLU A 79 10.96 4.14 4.50
N LYS A 80 10.74 3.26 5.49
CA LYS A 80 11.65 2.13 5.80
C LYS A 80 11.76 1.12 4.66
N TYR A 81 10.76 1.04 3.79
CA TYR A 81 10.74 0.16 2.61
C TYR A 81 11.08 0.91 1.31
N GLY A 82 11.64 2.13 1.40
CA GLY A 82 12.14 2.87 0.25
C GLY A 82 11.09 3.66 -0.52
N ALA A 83 9.96 4.00 0.12
CA ALA A 83 8.94 4.82 -0.51
C ALA A 83 9.43 6.25 -0.77
N LYS A 84 9.14 6.73 -1.97
CA LYS A 84 9.42 8.09 -2.42
C LYS A 84 8.13 8.83 -2.71
N LYS A 85 8.20 10.17 -2.75
CA LYS A 85 7.06 10.97 -3.20
C LYS A 85 6.93 10.83 -4.72
N ALA A 86 5.73 11.07 -5.24
CA ALA A 86 5.48 11.02 -6.67
C ALA A 86 6.42 11.93 -7.50
N GLY A 87 6.80 13.09 -6.96
CA GLY A 87 7.74 14.00 -7.62
C GLY A 87 9.22 13.58 -7.57
N ASP A 88 9.57 12.55 -6.80
CA ASP A 88 10.95 12.06 -6.61
C ASP A 88 11.23 10.75 -7.39
N LEU A 89 10.27 10.31 -8.23
CA LEU A 89 10.30 9.08 -9.04
C LEU A 89 10.57 9.37 -10.52
#